data_AF-A0A3N5K3P3-F1
#
_entry.id   AF-A0A3N5K3P3-F1
#
_cell.length_a   1.000
_cell.length_b   1.000
_cell.length_c   1.000
_cell.angle_alpha   90.00
_cell.angle_beta   90.00
_cell.angle_gamma   90.00
#
_symmetry.space_group_name_H-M   'P 1'
#
loop_
_entity.id
_entity.type
_entity.pdbx_description
1 polymer ?
#
loop_
_entity_poly.entity_id
_entity_poly.type
_entity_poly.pdbx_seq_one_letter_code
_entity_poly.pdbx_strand_id
1 'polypeptide(L)'
;MKHDESAENVEGTTESVITALQKVITLLDRIKNAIEESSSKIPNASVQLNTVTQATELATVEILDVLDVMGTKIHILETGMKEFDQTSMTEKQLLLLTGIKQTLADLKDNTSNITVALQVQDITAQKIGAANHLIESVRKELLNELNFFETAKQKTDDARRQVEVEIDGPKAFDVNASYMKTPEHQSKIDEVVTAWQEKEGL
;
A
#
# COMPACT_ATOMS: atom_id res chain seq x y z
N MET A 1 -4.95 7.84 71.90
CA MET A 1 -4.78 8.79 70.77
C MET A 1 -3.84 8.30 69.66
N LYS A 2 -3.51 7.00 69.55
CA LYS A 2 -2.71 6.45 68.43
C LYS A 2 -3.48 5.49 67.50
N HIS A 3 -4.75 5.22 67.78
CA HIS A 3 -5.56 4.27 67.02
C HIS A 3 -6.51 4.92 66.00
N ASP A 4 -6.64 6.25 65.99
CA ASP A 4 -7.58 6.98 65.12
C ASP A 4 -6.91 7.41 63.80
N GLU A 5 -5.64 7.81 63.87
CA GLU A 5 -4.85 8.32 62.73
C GLU A 5 -4.51 7.23 61.68
N SER A 6 -4.63 5.96 62.04
CA SER A 6 -4.40 4.82 61.12
C SER A 6 -5.65 4.42 60.33
N ALA A 7 -6.85 4.73 60.81
CA ALA A 7 -8.10 4.40 60.11
C ALA A 7 -8.42 5.45 59.03
N GLU A 8 -8.23 6.73 59.34
CA GLU A 8 -8.44 7.86 58.42
C GLU A 8 -7.48 7.82 57.21
N ASN A 9 -6.24 7.35 57.43
CA ASN A 9 -5.24 7.21 56.37
C ASN A 9 -5.52 5.99 55.46
N VAL A 10 -6.10 4.91 56.01
CA VAL A 10 -6.51 3.73 55.22
C VAL A 10 -7.75 4.06 54.39
N GLU A 11 -8.73 4.78 54.94
CA GLU A 11 -9.95 5.20 54.24
C GLU A 11 -9.62 6.12 53.04
N GLY A 12 -8.73 7.12 53.25
CA GLY A 12 -8.23 7.98 52.17
C GLY A 12 -7.44 7.23 51.08
N THR A 13 -6.68 6.18 51.44
CA THR A 13 -5.99 5.35 50.44
C THR A 13 -6.95 4.48 49.62
N THR A 14 -8.02 3.96 50.23
CA THR A 14 -9.03 3.17 49.52
C THR A 14 -9.85 4.03 48.57
N GLU A 15 -10.21 5.26 48.95
CA GLU A 15 -10.93 6.20 48.09
C GLU A 15 -10.09 6.66 46.90
N SER A 16 -8.78 6.85 47.11
CA SER A 16 -7.82 7.13 46.04
C SER A 16 -7.70 5.97 45.05
N VAL A 17 -7.69 4.72 45.53
CA VAL A 17 -7.66 3.52 44.66
C VAL A 17 -8.97 3.37 43.89
N ILE A 18 -10.12 3.58 44.53
CA ILE A 18 -11.43 3.56 43.87
C ILE A 18 -11.51 4.63 42.77
N THR A 19 -11.06 5.84 43.06
CA THR A 19 -11.01 6.94 42.09
C THR A 19 -10.06 6.63 40.93
N ALA A 20 -8.91 6.01 41.20
CA ALA A 20 -7.98 5.58 40.16
C ALA A 20 -8.58 4.47 39.28
N LEU A 21 -9.24 3.46 39.87
CA LEU A 21 -9.93 2.39 39.15
C LEU A 21 -11.06 2.95 38.26
N GLN A 22 -11.87 3.89 38.77
CA GLN A 22 -12.90 4.57 37.98
C GLN A 22 -12.30 5.31 36.77
N LYS A 23 -11.18 6.03 36.96
CA LYS A 23 -10.48 6.70 35.86
C LYS A 23 -9.97 5.70 34.81
N VAL A 24 -9.46 4.55 35.22
CA VAL A 24 -9.01 3.48 34.31
C VAL A 24 -10.18 2.90 33.52
N ILE A 25 -11.32 2.62 34.17
CA ILE A 25 -12.53 2.12 33.50
C ILE A 25 -13.02 3.12 32.45
N THR A 26 -13.08 4.42 32.78
CA THR A 26 -13.46 5.45 31.82
C THR A 26 -12.48 5.57 30.66
N LEU A 27 -11.18 5.41 30.91
CA LEU A 27 -10.16 5.40 29.85
C LEU A 27 -10.33 4.20 28.92
N LEU A 28 -10.59 3.01 29.47
CA LEU A 28 -10.86 1.80 28.69
C LEU A 28 -12.12 1.95 27.83
N ASP A 29 -13.18 2.56 28.35
CA ASP A 29 -14.42 2.80 27.60
C ASP A 29 -14.19 3.78 26.43
N ARG A 30 -13.35 4.80 26.63
CA ARG A 30 -12.93 5.72 25.55
C ARG A 30 -12.08 5.01 24.49
N ILE A 31 -11.17 4.13 24.90
CA ILE A 31 -10.36 3.33 23.99
C ILE A 31 -11.25 2.38 23.19
N LYS A 32 -12.18 1.68 23.85
CA LYS A 32 -13.18 0.80 23.22
C LYS A 32 -13.90 1.52 22.08
N ASN A 33 -14.50 2.67 22.40
CA ASN A 33 -15.27 3.45 21.42
C ASN A 33 -14.41 3.94 20.26
N ALA A 34 -13.17 4.37 20.53
CA ALA A 34 -12.23 4.81 19.49
C ALA A 34 -11.78 3.66 18.57
N ILE A 35 -11.59 2.46 19.13
CA ILE A 35 -11.26 1.25 18.38
C ILE A 35 -12.43 0.80 17.51
N GLU A 36 -13.64 0.80 18.05
CA GLU A 36 -14.87 0.43 17.34
C GLU A 36 -15.14 1.38 16.17
N GLU A 37 -14.99 2.69 16.39
CA GLU A 37 -15.08 3.70 15.34
C GLU A 37 -14.00 3.49 14.26
N SER A 38 -12.74 3.27 14.66
CA SER A 38 -11.62 3.04 13.72
C SER A 38 -11.81 1.78 12.89
N SER A 39 -12.26 0.68 13.52
CA SER A 39 -12.57 -0.59 12.85
C SER A 39 -13.65 -0.43 11.79
N SER A 40 -14.61 0.47 12.00
CA SER A 40 -15.66 0.76 11.02
C SER A 40 -15.20 1.61 9.83
N LYS A 41 -14.23 2.52 10.04
CA LYS A 41 -13.76 3.47 9.01
C LYS A 41 -12.64 2.89 8.14
N ILE A 42 -11.80 2.04 8.72
CA ILE A 42 -10.69 1.39 8.04
C ILE A 42 -11.11 0.66 6.73
N PRO A 43 -12.18 -0.15 6.70
CA PRO A 43 -12.64 -0.82 5.47
C PRO A 43 -13.00 0.17 4.36
N ASN A 44 -13.58 1.32 4.69
CA ASN A 44 -13.93 2.33 3.70
C ASN A 44 -12.69 2.97 3.09
N ALA A 45 -11.65 3.22 3.90
CA ALA A 45 -10.37 3.71 3.41
C ALA A 45 -9.68 2.68 2.50
N SER A 46 -9.74 1.40 2.87
CA SER A 46 -9.27 0.27 2.05
C SER A 46 -9.92 0.24 0.67
N VAL A 47 -11.25 0.33 0.62
CA VAL A 47 -12.01 0.36 -0.63
C VAL A 47 -11.66 1.59 -1.47
N GLN A 48 -11.58 2.77 -0.84
CA GLN A 48 -11.20 4.01 -1.53
C GLN A 48 -9.81 3.93 -2.15
N LEU A 49 -8.84 3.35 -1.44
CA LEU A 49 -7.49 3.14 -1.98
C LEU A 49 -7.52 2.25 -3.22
N ASN A 50 -8.28 1.15 -3.18
CA ASN A 50 -8.43 0.26 -4.33
C ASN A 50 -9.10 0.98 -5.53
N THR A 51 -10.15 1.77 -5.28
CA THR A 51 -10.80 2.57 -6.33
C THR A 51 -9.85 3.60 -6.94
N VAL A 52 -9.05 4.29 -6.13
CA VAL A 52 -8.04 5.22 -6.63
C VAL A 52 -6.99 4.49 -7.45
N THR A 53 -6.49 3.34 -6.98
CA THR A 53 -5.54 2.52 -7.74
C THR A 53 -6.10 2.11 -9.11
N GLN A 54 -7.32 1.59 -9.16
CA GLN A 54 -7.97 1.20 -10.40
C GLN A 54 -8.18 2.39 -11.35
N ALA A 55 -8.64 3.53 -10.81
CA ALA A 55 -8.81 4.74 -11.61
C ALA A 55 -7.47 5.26 -12.16
N THR A 56 -6.39 5.17 -11.38
CA THR A 56 -5.06 5.56 -11.84
C THR A 56 -4.49 4.61 -12.90
N GLU A 57 -4.77 3.31 -12.80
CA GLU A 57 -4.39 2.31 -13.82
C GLU A 57 -5.12 2.57 -15.14
N LEU A 58 -6.44 2.79 -15.08
CA LEU A 58 -7.24 3.13 -16.26
C LEU A 58 -6.75 4.42 -16.92
N ALA A 59 -6.54 5.48 -16.13
CA ALA A 59 -6.04 6.75 -16.64
C ALA A 59 -4.67 6.60 -17.34
N THR A 60 -3.81 5.71 -16.87
CA THR A 60 -2.53 5.47 -17.54
C THR A 60 -2.62 4.65 -18.80
N VAL A 61 -3.53 3.68 -18.86
CA VAL A 61 -3.81 3.00 -20.14
C VAL A 61 -4.30 4.02 -21.16
N GLU A 62 -5.22 4.90 -20.78
CA GLU A 62 -5.70 5.97 -21.66
C GLU A 62 -4.57 6.93 -22.11
N ILE A 63 -3.65 7.30 -21.21
CA ILE A 63 -2.49 8.11 -21.59
C ILE A 63 -1.57 7.37 -22.56
N LEU A 64 -1.30 6.08 -22.34
CA LEU A 64 -0.47 5.26 -23.24
C LEU A 64 -1.10 5.16 -24.63
N ASP A 65 -2.41 4.94 -24.72
CA ASP A 65 -3.13 4.92 -26.00
C ASP A 65 -2.99 6.25 -26.76
N VAL A 66 -3.08 7.38 -26.05
CA VAL A 66 -2.87 8.71 -26.65
C VAL A 66 -1.42 8.88 -27.12
N LEU A 67 -0.43 8.39 -26.37
CA LEU A 67 0.98 8.46 -26.75
C LEU A 67 1.28 7.60 -27.98
N ASP A 68 0.66 6.44 -28.13
CA ASP A 68 0.79 5.58 -29.32
C ASP A 68 0.21 6.26 -30.57
N VAL A 69 -0.95 6.90 -30.43
CA VAL A 69 -1.53 7.72 -31.50
C VAL A 69 -0.63 8.91 -31.84
N MET A 70 -0.02 9.56 -30.84
CA MET A 70 0.96 10.63 -31.05
C MET A 70 2.19 10.11 -31.79
N GLY A 71 2.75 8.97 -31.40
CA GLY A 71 3.89 8.34 -32.08
C GLY A 71 3.59 8.04 -33.54
N THR A 72 2.38 7.54 -33.84
CA THR A 72 1.93 7.30 -35.22
C THR A 72 1.83 8.60 -36.03
N LYS A 73 1.26 9.67 -35.44
CA LYS A 73 1.17 10.99 -36.10
C LYS A 73 2.55 11.60 -36.35
N ILE A 74 3.46 11.47 -35.39
CA ILE A 74 4.87 11.89 -35.52
C ILE A 74 5.52 11.17 -36.70
N HIS A 75 5.35 9.85 -36.80
CA HIS A 75 5.90 9.06 -37.89
C HIS A 75 5.37 9.47 -39.28
N ILE A 76 4.07 9.76 -39.38
CA ILE A 76 3.45 10.29 -40.62
C ILE A 76 4.10 11.63 -41.00
N LEU A 77 4.29 12.53 -40.02
CA LEU A 77 4.94 13.82 -40.25
C LEU A 77 6.41 13.64 -40.67
N GLU A 78 7.18 12.76 -40.01
CA GLU A 78 8.56 12.46 -40.38
C GLU A 78 8.65 11.97 -41.83
N THR A 79 7.71 11.11 -42.25
CA THR A 79 7.66 10.55 -43.60
C THR A 79 7.31 11.63 -44.63
N GLY A 80 6.26 12.43 -44.39
CA GLY A 80 5.90 13.54 -45.28
C GLY A 80 7.00 14.60 -45.41
N MET A 81 7.78 14.82 -44.35
CA MET A 81 8.94 15.73 -44.39
C MET A 81 10.12 15.18 -45.22
N LYS A 82 10.32 13.85 -45.26
CA LYS A 82 11.33 13.23 -46.13
C LYS A 82 10.98 13.39 -47.61
N GLU A 83 9.70 13.36 -47.95
CA GLU A 83 9.23 13.61 -49.32
C GLU A 83 9.46 15.08 -49.73
N PHE A 84 9.31 16.03 -48.81
CA PHE A 84 9.63 17.45 -49.05
C PHE A 84 11.13 17.72 -49.28
N ASP A 85 12.02 16.95 -48.65
CA ASP A 85 13.48 17.05 -48.81
C ASP A 85 13.96 16.78 -50.25
N GLN A 86 13.14 16.11 -51.07
CA GLN A 86 13.45 15.74 -52.45
C GLN A 86 13.05 16.81 -53.48
N THR A 87 12.36 17.87 -53.06
CA THR A 87 11.99 19.00 -53.93
C THR A 87 13.02 20.13 -53.84
N SER A 88 13.23 20.86 -54.94
CA SER A 88 14.11 22.03 -54.97
C SER A 88 13.62 23.11 -54.01
N MET A 89 14.15 23.12 -52.78
CA MET A 89 13.79 24.10 -51.74
C MET A 89 14.70 25.32 -51.78
N THR A 90 14.14 26.48 -51.40
CA THR A 90 14.95 27.67 -51.08
C THR A 90 15.68 27.50 -49.74
N GLU A 91 16.79 28.21 -49.56
CA GLU A 91 17.64 28.14 -48.35
C GLU A 91 16.85 28.41 -47.05
N LYS A 92 15.91 29.37 -47.08
CA LYS A 92 15.03 29.68 -45.93
C LYS A 92 14.07 28.53 -45.60
N GLN A 93 13.57 27.83 -46.61
CA GLN A 93 12.68 26.68 -46.42
C GLN A 93 13.44 25.47 -45.86
N LEU A 94 14.69 25.27 -46.28
CA LEU A 94 15.56 24.24 -45.74
C LEU A 94 15.82 24.46 -44.24
N LEU A 95 16.12 25.70 -43.84
CA LEU A 95 16.35 26.05 -42.43
C LEU A 95 15.11 25.78 -41.56
N LEU A 96 13.93 26.20 -42.02
CA LEU A 96 12.66 25.94 -41.32
C LEU A 96 12.35 24.45 -41.24
N LEU A 97 12.59 23.69 -42.31
CA LEU A 97 12.37 22.24 -42.34
C LEU A 97 13.27 21.53 -41.34
N THR A 98 14.55 21.90 -41.26
CA THR A 98 15.48 21.36 -40.26
C THR A 98 15.01 21.66 -38.82
N GLY A 99 14.53 22.87 -38.55
CA GLY A 99 13.97 23.22 -37.24
C GLY A 99 12.74 22.38 -36.86
N ILE A 100 11.85 22.12 -37.83
CA ILE A 100 10.68 21.25 -37.63
C ILE A 100 11.12 19.80 -37.41
N LYS A 101 12.13 19.30 -38.14
CA LYS A 101 12.67 17.93 -37.97
C LYS A 101 13.22 17.74 -36.55
N GLN A 102 13.97 18.74 -36.06
CA GLN A 102 14.50 18.69 -34.70
C GLN A 102 13.38 18.69 -33.65
N THR A 103 12.39 19.58 -33.79
CA THR A 103 11.24 19.64 -32.86
C THR A 103 10.46 18.32 -32.85
N LEU A 104 10.35 17.66 -34.00
CA LEU A 104 9.66 16.38 -34.13
C LEU A 104 10.43 15.23 -33.48
N ALA A 105 11.76 15.23 -33.60
CA ALA A 105 12.63 14.31 -32.88
C ALA A 105 12.54 14.50 -31.37
N ASP A 106 12.59 15.76 -30.90
CA ASP A 106 12.44 16.08 -29.48
C ASP A 106 11.06 15.63 -28.94
N LEU A 107 10.00 15.80 -29.74
CA LEU A 107 8.64 15.36 -29.37
C LEU A 107 8.54 13.83 -29.28
N LYS A 108 9.20 13.10 -30.18
CA LYS A 108 9.28 11.64 -30.14
C LYS A 108 10.00 11.15 -28.88
N ASP A 109 11.15 11.75 -28.57
CA ASP A 109 11.93 11.41 -27.38
C ASP A 109 11.14 11.70 -26.10
N ASN A 110 10.44 12.84 -26.05
CA ASN A 110 9.55 13.18 -24.94
C ASN A 110 8.41 12.16 -24.77
N THR A 111 7.80 11.72 -25.88
CA THR A 111 6.74 10.70 -25.87
C THR A 111 7.27 9.38 -25.29
N SER A 112 8.45 8.94 -25.74
CA SER A 112 9.12 7.74 -25.21
C SER A 112 9.47 7.87 -23.73
N ASN A 113 9.94 9.05 -23.29
CA ASN A 113 10.28 9.30 -21.90
C ASN A 113 9.04 9.26 -20.99
N ILE A 114 7.90 9.79 -21.45
CA ILE A 114 6.64 9.71 -20.70
C ILE A 114 6.18 8.25 -20.59
N THR A 115 6.24 7.47 -21.67
CA THR A 115 5.92 6.03 -21.64
C THR A 115 6.76 5.29 -20.60
N VAL A 116 8.07 5.54 -20.55
CA VAL A 116 8.98 4.93 -19.56
C VAL A 116 8.67 5.43 -18.13
N ALA A 117 8.38 6.72 -17.96
CA ALA A 117 8.07 7.28 -16.65
C ALA A 117 6.78 6.70 -16.05
N LEU A 118 5.76 6.46 -16.88
CA LEU A 118 4.48 5.87 -16.46
C LEU A 118 4.61 4.39 -16.06
N GLN A 119 5.61 3.66 -16.59
CA GLN A 119 5.85 2.25 -16.26
C GLN A 119 6.27 2.01 -14.79
N VAL A 120 6.66 3.04 -14.04
CA VAL A 120 7.02 2.89 -12.61
C VAL A 120 5.79 2.67 -11.70
N GLN A 121 4.57 2.70 -12.24
CA GLN A 121 3.34 2.53 -11.46
C GLN A 121 3.19 1.20 -10.72
N ASP A 122 3.84 0.13 -11.19
CA ASP A 122 3.82 -1.18 -10.52
C ASP A 122 4.26 -1.09 -9.05
N ILE A 123 5.21 -0.19 -8.74
CA ILE A 123 5.67 0.02 -7.36
C ILE A 123 4.56 0.67 -6.52
N THR A 124 3.83 1.63 -7.08
CA THR A 124 2.77 2.35 -6.34
C THR A 124 1.58 1.43 -6.05
N ALA A 125 1.15 0.62 -7.01
CA ALA A 125 0.09 -0.36 -6.81
C ALA A 125 0.48 -1.39 -5.73
N GLN A 126 1.71 -1.92 -5.78
CA GLN A 126 2.22 -2.84 -4.76
C GLN A 126 2.29 -2.20 -3.36
N LYS A 127 2.73 -0.94 -3.26
CA LYS A 127 2.80 -0.22 -1.98
C LYS A 127 1.41 0.07 -1.39
N ILE A 128 0.43 0.43 -2.23
CA ILE A 128 -0.96 0.60 -1.78
C ILE A 128 -1.55 -0.74 -1.36
N GLY A 129 -1.33 -1.82 -2.11
CA GLY A 129 -1.76 -3.17 -1.74
C GLY A 129 -1.18 -3.62 -0.40
N ALA A 130 0.11 -3.40 -0.18
CA ALA A 130 0.77 -3.68 1.09
C ALA A 130 0.18 -2.85 2.24
N ALA A 131 -0.04 -1.54 2.02
CA ALA A 131 -0.70 -0.67 3.00
C ALA A 131 -2.10 -1.18 3.32
N ASN A 132 -2.84 -1.65 2.32
CA ASN A 132 -4.18 -2.19 2.49
C ASN A 132 -4.19 -3.45 3.38
N HIS A 133 -3.26 -4.37 3.14
CA HIS A 133 -3.09 -5.56 3.99
C HIS A 133 -2.67 -5.22 5.43
N LEU A 134 -1.80 -4.23 5.62
CA LEU A 134 -1.42 -3.75 6.95
C LEU A 134 -2.62 -3.16 7.69
N ILE A 135 -3.39 -2.32 6.99
CA ILE A 135 -4.62 -1.71 7.50
C ILE A 135 -5.64 -2.79 7.93
N GLU A 136 -5.80 -3.84 7.12
CA GLU A 136 -6.68 -4.97 7.44
C GLU A 136 -6.17 -5.81 8.61
N SER A 137 -4.86 -5.99 8.73
CA SER A 137 -4.24 -6.66 9.88
C SER A 137 -4.48 -5.87 11.17
N VAL A 138 -4.27 -4.56 11.14
CA VAL A 138 -4.55 -3.66 12.26
C VAL A 138 -6.03 -3.73 12.64
N ARG A 139 -6.95 -3.72 11.67
CA ARG A 139 -8.39 -3.87 11.94
C ARG A 139 -8.71 -5.17 12.67
N LYS A 140 -8.13 -6.31 12.24
CA LYS A 140 -8.35 -7.60 12.89
C LYS A 140 -7.82 -7.64 14.32
N GLU A 141 -6.63 -7.10 14.54
CA GLU A 141 -6.03 -7.01 15.87
C GLU A 141 -6.86 -6.13 16.81
N LEU A 142 -7.30 -4.98 16.31
CA LEU A 142 -8.21 -4.07 17.01
C LEU A 142 -9.55 -4.71 17.37
N LEU A 143 -10.15 -5.50 16.47
CA LEU A 143 -11.38 -6.23 16.74
C LEU A 143 -11.19 -7.36 17.76
N ASN A 144 -10.05 -8.05 17.70
CA ASN A 144 -9.72 -9.08 18.68
C ASN A 144 -9.59 -8.48 20.09
N GLU A 145 -8.92 -7.32 20.21
CA GLU A 145 -8.79 -6.62 21.49
C GLU A 145 -10.14 -6.06 21.98
N LEU A 146 -10.98 -5.56 21.07
CA LEU A 146 -12.35 -5.15 21.38
C LEU A 146 -13.18 -6.32 21.95
N ASN A 147 -13.14 -7.47 21.28
CA ASN A 147 -13.81 -8.70 21.73
C ASN A 147 -13.28 -9.19 23.08
N PHE A 148 -11.97 -9.02 23.34
CA PHE A 148 -11.37 -9.31 24.63
C PHE A 148 -11.96 -8.42 25.74
N PHE A 149 -12.11 -7.11 25.51
CA PHE A 149 -12.74 -6.20 26.47
C PHE A 149 -14.23 -6.53 26.72
N GLU A 150 -14.98 -6.90 25.68
CA GLU A 150 -16.39 -7.29 25.83
C GLU A 150 -16.54 -8.61 26.60
N THR A 151 -15.70 -9.60 26.28
CA THR A 151 -15.67 -10.89 27.00
C THR A 151 -15.19 -10.73 28.44
N ALA A 152 -14.22 -9.83 28.70
CA ALA A 152 -13.75 -9.52 30.04
C ALA A 152 -14.83 -8.85 30.90
N LYS A 153 -15.68 -8.00 30.29
CA LYS A 153 -16.85 -7.40 30.96
C LYS A 153 -17.95 -8.44 31.23
N GLN A 154 -18.11 -9.45 30.37
CA GLN A 154 -19.05 -10.56 30.55
C GLN A 154 -18.59 -11.61 31.58
N LYS A 155 -17.27 -11.79 31.80
CA LYS A 155 -16.74 -12.71 32.83
C LYS A 155 -17.05 -12.31 34.28
N THR A 156 -17.51 -11.08 34.53
CA THR A 156 -18.05 -10.66 35.83
C THR A 156 -19.50 -11.09 36.06
N ASP A 157 -20.26 -11.46 35.02
CA ASP A 157 -21.65 -11.91 35.15
C ASP A 157 -21.86 -13.41 34.83
N ASP A 158 -20.96 -14.05 34.08
CA ASP A 158 -21.12 -15.45 33.67
C ASP A 158 -20.04 -16.37 34.26
N ALA A 159 -20.17 -16.70 35.55
CA ALA A 159 -19.56 -17.88 36.16
C ALA A 159 -20.22 -19.22 35.70
N ARG A 160 -20.95 -19.24 34.59
CA ARG A 160 -21.63 -20.44 34.08
C ARG A 160 -21.75 -20.46 32.55
N ARG A 161 -20.68 -20.81 31.84
CA ARG A 161 -20.71 -21.88 30.81
C ARG A 161 -19.34 -22.04 30.16
N GLN A 162 -19.01 -23.30 29.96
CA GLN A 162 -17.71 -23.82 29.54
C GLN A 162 -17.38 -23.43 28.10
N VAL A 163 -16.09 -23.17 27.88
CA VAL A 163 -15.46 -22.94 26.58
C VAL A 163 -14.97 -24.28 26.05
N GLU A 164 -15.34 -24.63 24.82
CA GLU A 164 -14.47 -25.40 23.94
C GLU A 164 -14.83 -25.10 22.48
N VAL A 165 -13.95 -24.37 21.79
CA VAL A 165 -13.85 -24.45 20.33
C VAL A 165 -12.38 -24.48 19.97
N GLU A 166 -11.95 -25.66 19.56
CA GLU A 166 -10.68 -25.96 18.90
C GLU A 166 -10.70 -25.31 17.50
N ILE A 167 -9.66 -24.54 17.15
CA ILE A 167 -9.47 -24.04 15.78
C ILE A 167 -8.17 -24.63 15.25
N ASP A 168 -8.32 -25.68 14.44
CA ASP A 168 -7.30 -26.14 13.49
C ASP A 168 -7.45 -25.36 12.18
N GLY A 169 -6.34 -24.82 11.65
CA GLY A 169 -6.31 -24.02 10.42
C GLY A 169 -4.88 -23.76 9.94
N PRO A 170 -4.64 -23.74 8.60
CA PRO A 170 -3.43 -24.30 7.99
C PRO A 170 -2.20 -23.38 8.01
N LYS A 171 -1.06 -23.97 8.40
CA LYS A 171 0.30 -23.40 8.38
C LYS A 171 0.83 -23.20 6.94
N ALA A 172 0.43 -22.14 6.24
CA ALA A 172 0.98 -21.84 4.90
C ALA A 172 1.37 -20.37 4.67
N PHE A 173 1.25 -19.48 5.67
CA PHE A 173 1.58 -18.07 5.49
C PHE A 173 2.52 -17.58 6.58
N ASP A 174 3.75 -17.22 6.20
CA ASP A 174 4.73 -16.60 7.09
C ASP A 174 4.63 -15.07 6.97
N VAL A 175 4.07 -14.45 8.00
CA VAL A 175 3.89 -13.00 8.14
C VAL A 175 5.22 -12.24 8.28
N ASN A 176 6.32 -12.94 8.56
CA ASN A 176 7.66 -12.34 8.73
C ASN A 176 8.54 -12.43 7.47
N ALA A 177 7.97 -12.78 6.31
CA ALA A 177 8.71 -12.78 5.05
C ALA A 177 9.14 -11.35 4.67
N SER A 178 10.35 -10.96 5.04
CA SER A 178 10.94 -9.67 4.68
C SER A 178 11.70 -9.78 3.35
N TYR A 179 11.37 -8.93 2.37
CA TYR A 179 12.17 -8.81 1.14
C TYR A 179 13.51 -8.13 1.44
N MET A 180 14.58 -8.92 1.47
CA MET A 180 15.96 -8.42 1.58
C MET A 180 16.60 -8.40 0.19
N LYS A 181 16.86 -7.21 -0.35
CA LYS A 181 17.64 -7.02 -1.58
C LYS A 181 19.14 -7.06 -1.25
N THR A 182 19.63 -8.21 -0.81
CA THR A 182 21.06 -8.49 -0.61
C THR A 182 21.64 -9.12 -1.90
N PRO A 183 22.66 -8.51 -2.53
CA PRO A 183 23.28 -9.03 -3.76
C PRO A 183 23.77 -10.47 -3.64
N GLU A 184 24.13 -10.90 -2.42
CA GLU A 184 24.60 -12.25 -2.14
C GLU A 184 23.52 -13.33 -2.36
N HIS A 185 22.24 -12.97 -2.22
CA HIS A 185 21.12 -13.90 -2.45
C HIS A 185 20.79 -14.04 -3.93
N GLN A 186 20.90 -12.96 -4.71
CA GLN A 186 20.71 -13.02 -6.17
C GLN A 186 21.78 -13.90 -6.83
N SER A 187 23.04 -13.75 -6.41
CA SER A 187 24.15 -14.57 -6.93
C SER A 187 23.95 -16.07 -6.69
N LYS A 188 23.35 -16.47 -5.55
CA LYS A 188 23.06 -17.88 -5.24
C LYS A 188 21.88 -18.43 -6.04
N ILE A 189 20.88 -17.60 -6.30
CA ILE A 189 19.74 -17.98 -7.14
C ILE A 189 20.21 -18.16 -8.59
N ASP A 190 21.00 -17.22 -9.09
CA ASP A 190 21.56 -17.28 -10.44
C ASP A 190 22.43 -18.54 -10.62
N GLU A 191 23.24 -18.90 -9.60
CA GLU A 191 24.05 -20.13 -9.60
C GLU A 191 23.18 -21.41 -9.69
N VAL A 192 22.06 -21.47 -8.95
CA VAL A 192 21.13 -22.61 -8.98
C VAL A 192 20.37 -22.69 -10.31
N VAL A 193 19.96 -21.55 -10.87
CA VAL A 193 19.28 -21.48 -12.18
C VAL A 193 20.22 -21.90 -13.29
N THR A 194 21.49 -21.47 -13.24
CA THR A 194 22.50 -21.87 -14.23
C THR A 194 22.82 -23.36 -14.14
N ALA A 195 22.94 -23.90 -12.92
CA ALA A 195 23.13 -25.34 -12.69
C ALA A 195 21.93 -26.19 -13.13
N TRP A 196 20.72 -25.62 -13.14
CA TRP A 196 19.53 -26.27 -13.67
C TRP A 196 19.49 -26.26 -15.20
N GLN A 197 19.88 -25.15 -15.83
CA GLN A 197 19.96 -25.04 -17.29
C GLN A 197 21.01 -25.99 -17.88
N GLU A 198 22.17 -26.15 -17.22
CA GLU A 198 23.18 -27.14 -17.62
C GLU A 198 22.71 -28.59 -17.48
N LYS A 199 21.76 -28.86 -16.56
CA LYS A 199 21.29 -30.23 -16.27
C LYS A 199 20.10 -30.66 -17.11
N GLU A 200 19.28 -29.73 -17.60
CA GLU A 200 18.14 -30.03 -18.48
C GLU A 200 18.40 -29.82 -19.98
N GLY A 201 19.61 -29.39 -20.37
CA GLY A 201 20.04 -29.44 -21.78
C GLY A 201 19.20 -28.58 -22.73
N LEU A 202 19.18 -27.27 -22.48
CA LEU A 202 18.90 -26.24 -23.48
C LEU A 202 20.18 -25.43 -23.72
#